data_AF-A0A1Z5RGX0-F1
#
_entry.id   AF-A0A1Z5RGX0-F1
#
_cell.length_a   1.000
_cell.length_b   1.000
_cell.length_c   1.000
_cell.angle_alpha   90.00
_cell.angle_beta   90.00
_cell.angle_gamma   90.00
#
_symmetry.space_group_name_H-M   'P 1'
#
loop_
_entity.id
_entity.type
_entity.pdbx_description
1 polymer ?
#
loop_
_entity_poly.entity_id
_entity_poly.type
_entity_poly.pdbx_seq_one_letter_code
_entity_poly.pdbx_strand_id
1 'polypeptide(L)'
;MGLFSSPAKVYKPAAEVDLGPHSVAGEHYISPNVKAPRVAGLLVKMLAWVLETPVLGWIVLSVLKRDNLVYKLVSDAEIPEPPLFTATHTWQAMPEKNVSVTEAGVSPAERVQVAVAGIPADMEPAATAAALADGPSSSFRRWTVRDFHSAYSSGQTTPVMVARRFLAAVEECSGPDRNMGLFISCDPGDVLRQAQESTRRYQQGAPLSAMDGVLVAVKDEIDCLPYPTTGSVRMPAALCGVVGFKPTAGRLSNSGLLPLNWTVGMPGILAATVEDTLIAYAAIADQSKPSPLQQPELNLPLLTSTRSIPNIRLAKYAKWFDDSSEDIRSLCGKALQMLRTHYGWESVEVTVPEIEEMRLAHYVTMGSECTASLAKYLNNMDRSEIGWDVRIALSAYGSFSSRDYLNSQRLRCRQMYFHEKIFETADAIVTPMTGVTAYALQDDALSTGELDYINGAALVRYSIAGNFLGLPAITVPVGYDREGLPVGLQFIGRPWSEATLLHLAYAMQESCGKEHCKKPKVHYDLLKKQ
;
A
#
# COMPACT_ATOMS: atom_id res chain seq x y z
N MET A 1 7.81 27.33 31.64
CA MET A 1 8.31 26.25 30.76
C MET A 1 7.78 24.87 31.15
N GLY A 2 7.76 24.47 32.44
CA GLY A 2 7.45 23.09 32.87
C GLY A 2 6.06 22.47 32.60
N LEU A 3 5.12 23.16 31.93
CA LEU A 3 3.78 22.61 31.64
C LEU A 3 3.73 21.66 30.42
N PHE A 4 4.75 21.74 29.55
CA PHE A 4 4.82 20.98 28.30
C PHE A 4 6.05 20.06 28.19
N SER A 5 6.99 20.16 29.13
CA SER A 5 8.22 19.36 29.15
C SER A 5 7.96 17.94 29.65
N SER A 6 8.17 16.95 28.78
CA SER A 6 8.35 15.54 29.18
C SER A 6 9.85 15.22 29.30
N PRO A 7 10.27 14.31 30.19
CA PRO A 7 11.65 13.84 30.21
C PRO A 7 11.96 13.12 28.88
N ALA A 8 12.97 13.61 28.18
CA ALA A 8 13.41 13.13 26.87
C ALA A 8 13.88 11.66 26.90
N LYS A 9 13.69 10.93 25.79
CA LYS A 9 14.39 9.65 25.58
C LYS A 9 15.84 9.94 25.17
N VAL A 10 16.79 9.29 25.83
CA VAL A 10 18.20 9.21 25.40
C VAL A 10 18.38 7.85 24.75
N TYR A 11 18.81 7.83 23.49
CA TYR A 11 18.98 6.60 22.72
C TYR A 11 20.42 6.10 22.81
N LYS A 12 20.62 4.80 23.06
CA LYS A 12 21.92 4.15 22.78
C LYS A 12 22.16 4.09 21.28
N PRO A 13 23.41 4.11 20.79
CA PRO A 13 23.71 3.82 19.38
C PRO A 13 22.98 2.59 18.85
N ALA A 14 22.46 2.64 17.63
CA ALA A 14 21.64 1.56 17.07
C ALA A 14 22.38 0.19 17.04
N ALA A 15 23.70 0.21 16.91
CA ALA A 15 24.56 -0.97 16.97
C ALA A 15 24.73 -1.60 18.38
N GLU A 16 24.23 -0.94 19.44
CA GLU A 16 24.23 -1.44 20.82
C GLU A 16 22.85 -1.97 21.27
N VAL A 17 21.85 -1.99 20.37
CA VAL A 17 20.50 -2.47 20.66
C VAL A 17 20.38 -3.95 20.30
N ASP A 18 19.99 -4.79 21.26
CA ASP A 18 19.72 -6.20 21.02
C ASP A 18 18.37 -6.38 20.29
N LEU A 19 18.43 -6.99 19.11
CA LEU A 19 17.28 -7.30 18.26
C LEU A 19 16.78 -8.76 18.43
N GLY A 20 17.44 -9.54 19.30
CA GLY A 20 17.12 -10.94 19.55
C GLY A 20 15.74 -11.15 20.20
N PRO A 21 15.26 -12.42 20.25
CA PRO A 21 13.98 -12.79 20.86
C PRO A 21 13.96 -12.65 22.38
N HIS A 22 15.11 -12.33 23.00
CA HIS A 22 15.29 -12.14 24.44
C HIS A 22 15.76 -10.73 24.80
N SER A 23 15.43 -9.74 23.96
CA SER A 23 15.56 -8.31 24.26
C SER A 23 14.56 -7.90 25.37
N VAL A 24 14.91 -8.27 26.61
CA VAL A 24 14.15 -8.06 27.85
C VAL A 24 14.73 -6.90 28.68
N ALA A 25 15.94 -6.44 28.34
CA ALA A 25 16.72 -5.46 29.08
C ALA A 25 16.71 -4.04 28.46
N GLY A 26 15.55 -3.58 27.97
CA GLY A 26 15.36 -2.17 27.60
C GLY A 26 14.22 -1.89 26.61
N GLU A 27 14.15 -2.64 25.50
CA GLU A 27 13.23 -2.34 24.39
C GLU A 27 11.83 -2.95 24.61
N HIS A 28 11.01 -2.22 25.37
CA HIS A 28 9.59 -2.52 25.53
C HIS A 28 8.79 -2.09 24.29
N TYR A 29 7.90 -2.95 23.81
CA TYR A 29 6.96 -2.58 22.76
C TYR A 29 5.98 -1.51 23.27
N ILE A 30 6.08 -0.30 22.71
CA ILE A 30 5.13 0.79 22.93
C ILE A 30 4.01 0.62 21.90
N SER A 31 2.87 0.08 22.31
CA SER A 31 1.66 0.12 21.46
C SER A 31 1.20 1.58 21.31
N PRO A 32 0.95 2.06 20.07
CA PRO A 32 0.38 3.39 19.80
C PRO A 32 -0.91 3.69 20.60
N ASN A 33 -0.77 4.43 21.71
CA ASN A 33 -1.88 4.82 22.59
C ASN A 33 -2.36 6.25 22.25
N VAL A 34 -2.80 6.42 21.01
CA VAL A 34 -3.13 7.72 20.40
C VAL A 34 -4.18 8.51 21.19
N LYS A 35 -3.89 9.79 21.42
CA LYS A 35 -4.72 10.75 22.18
C LYS A 35 -5.23 11.86 21.27
N ALA A 36 -6.40 11.64 20.69
CA ALA A 36 -7.26 12.68 20.12
C ALA A 36 -8.73 12.23 20.23
N PRO A 37 -9.68 13.15 20.44
CA PRO A 37 -11.11 12.83 20.35
C PRO A 37 -11.52 12.60 18.88
N ARG A 38 -12.43 11.64 18.64
CA ARG A 38 -13.11 11.54 17.33
C ARG A 38 -14.07 12.72 17.18
N VAL A 39 -13.92 13.53 16.12
CA VAL A 39 -14.78 14.70 15.86
C VAL A 39 -15.23 14.78 14.41
N ALA A 40 -16.51 15.09 14.22
CA ALA A 40 -17.19 15.23 12.93
C ALA A 40 -18.22 16.38 13.00
N GLY A 41 -18.98 16.62 11.92
CA GLY A 41 -20.09 17.58 11.89
C GLY A 41 -19.71 19.01 12.31
N LEU A 42 -20.32 19.50 13.40
CA LEU A 42 -19.98 20.82 13.96
C LEU A 42 -18.66 20.81 14.74
N LEU A 43 -18.28 19.68 15.35
CA LEU A 43 -17.11 19.58 16.21
C LEU A 43 -15.80 19.59 15.42
N VAL A 44 -15.75 18.94 14.24
CA VAL A 44 -14.58 19.01 13.35
C VAL A 44 -14.33 20.44 12.87
N LYS A 45 -15.40 21.19 12.57
CA LYS A 45 -15.33 22.62 12.26
C LYS A 45 -14.74 23.40 13.43
N MET A 46 -15.35 23.29 14.63
CA MET A 46 -14.89 23.98 15.83
C MET A 46 -13.41 23.69 16.15
N LEU A 47 -12.96 22.44 15.99
CA LEU A 47 -11.56 22.09 16.17
C LEU A 47 -10.65 22.79 15.15
N ALA A 48 -11.00 22.80 13.86
CA ALA A 48 -10.24 23.53 12.84
C ALA A 48 -10.11 25.04 13.17
N TRP A 49 -11.21 25.72 13.52
CA TRP A 49 -11.18 27.14 13.93
C TRP A 49 -10.28 27.38 15.16
N VAL A 50 -10.27 26.47 16.13
CA VAL A 50 -9.39 26.54 17.31
C VAL A 50 -7.92 26.32 16.93
N LEU A 51 -7.61 25.34 16.08
CA LEU A 51 -6.25 25.03 15.64
C LEU A 51 -5.66 26.14 14.74
N GLU A 52 -6.49 26.80 13.93
CA GLU A 52 -6.10 27.93 13.09
C GLU A 52 -5.94 29.26 13.87
N THR A 53 -6.42 29.33 15.13
CA THR A 53 -6.30 30.52 15.98
C THR A 53 -4.89 30.57 16.61
N PRO A 54 -4.05 31.61 16.36
CA PRO A 54 -2.61 31.55 16.66
C PRO A 54 -2.21 31.15 18.09
N VAL A 55 -2.92 31.65 19.11
CA VAL A 55 -2.60 31.33 20.52
C VAL A 55 -3.25 30.01 20.96
N LEU A 56 -4.54 29.81 20.68
CA LEU A 56 -5.27 28.61 21.12
C LEU A 56 -4.78 27.36 20.39
N GLY A 57 -4.56 27.46 19.08
CA GLY A 57 -4.00 26.39 18.25
C GLY A 57 -2.61 25.99 18.73
N TRP A 58 -1.72 26.94 19.00
CA TRP A 58 -0.41 26.64 19.58
C TRP A 58 -0.52 25.86 20.91
N ILE A 59 -1.41 26.27 21.82
CA ILE A 59 -1.64 25.55 23.09
C ILE A 59 -2.14 24.13 22.83
N VAL A 60 -3.18 23.96 22.01
CA VAL A 60 -3.79 22.64 21.73
C VAL A 60 -2.82 21.72 21.00
N LEU A 61 -2.07 22.23 20.01
CA LEU A 61 -1.05 21.47 19.29
C LEU A 61 0.11 21.07 20.20
N SER A 62 0.53 21.92 21.14
CA SER A 62 1.51 21.55 22.16
C SER A 62 1.01 20.47 23.12
N VAL A 63 -0.27 20.49 23.53
CA VAL A 63 -0.87 19.40 24.30
C VAL A 63 -0.89 18.10 23.48
N LEU A 64 -1.37 18.15 22.23
CA LEU A 64 -1.44 16.98 21.35
C LEU A 64 -0.05 16.37 21.07
N LYS A 65 0.98 17.19 20.81
CA LYS A 65 2.38 16.73 20.62
C LYS A 65 2.98 16.12 21.89
N ARG A 66 2.63 16.63 23.08
CA ARG A 66 3.05 16.06 24.37
C ARG A 66 2.37 14.72 24.62
N ASP A 67 1.06 14.66 24.47
CA ASP A 67 0.22 13.53 24.87
C ASP A 67 0.31 12.36 23.86
N ASN A 68 0.67 12.65 22.60
CA ASN A 68 1.06 11.67 21.58
C ASN A 68 2.60 11.51 21.48
N LEU A 69 3.33 11.76 22.57
CA LEU A 69 4.76 11.46 22.78
C LEU A 69 5.80 12.11 21.84
N VAL A 70 5.39 12.93 20.86
CA VAL A 70 6.27 13.61 19.88
C VAL A 70 7.42 14.35 20.58
N TYR A 71 7.13 15.10 21.64
CA TYR A 71 8.17 15.81 22.39
C TYR A 71 9.18 14.86 23.05
N LYS A 72 8.70 13.82 23.73
CA LYS A 72 9.52 12.84 24.45
C LYS A 72 10.41 12.00 23.53
N LEU A 73 9.89 11.59 22.38
CA LEU A 73 10.50 10.58 21.51
C LEU A 73 11.22 11.20 20.31
N VAL A 74 10.82 12.38 19.84
CA VAL A 74 11.36 13.02 18.63
C VAL A 74 11.97 14.39 18.92
N SER A 75 11.19 15.33 19.47
CA SER A 75 11.61 16.76 19.52
C SER A 75 12.77 17.04 20.46
N ASP A 76 12.67 16.55 21.70
CA ASP A 76 13.63 16.84 22.77
C ASP A 76 14.63 15.70 23.00
N ALA A 77 14.53 14.63 22.20
CA ALA A 77 15.25 13.38 22.40
C ALA A 77 16.73 13.42 21.94
N GLU A 78 17.60 12.78 22.71
CA GLU A 78 19.03 12.66 22.43
C GLU A 78 19.30 11.41 21.59
N ILE A 79 19.33 11.60 20.27
CA ILE A 79 19.66 10.57 19.29
C ILE A 79 21.16 10.67 18.96
N PRO A 80 21.93 9.57 18.90
CA PRO A 80 23.35 9.62 18.51
C PRO A 80 23.59 9.63 16.99
N GLU A 81 22.71 9.04 16.19
CA GLU A 81 22.89 8.88 14.73
C GLU A 81 22.89 10.21 13.94
N PRO A 82 23.53 10.25 12.76
CA PRO A 82 23.36 11.33 11.79
C PRO A 82 21.99 11.28 11.08
N PRO A 83 21.51 12.40 10.50
CA PRO A 83 20.25 12.44 9.77
C PRO A 83 20.37 11.76 8.39
N LEU A 84 19.43 10.87 8.07
CA LEU A 84 19.29 10.22 6.76
C LEU A 84 18.03 10.73 6.05
N PHE A 85 18.21 11.66 5.10
CA PHE A 85 17.11 12.40 4.47
C PHE A 85 16.30 11.62 3.43
N THR A 86 16.81 10.49 2.94
CA THR A 86 16.14 9.63 1.94
C THR A 86 16.34 8.16 2.30
N ALA A 87 15.44 7.28 1.85
CA ALA A 87 15.58 5.83 1.97
C ALA A 87 16.62 5.27 0.98
N THR A 88 17.88 5.71 1.13
CA THR A 88 18.99 5.30 0.27
C THR A 88 19.58 3.99 0.77
N HIS A 89 19.22 2.89 0.13
CA HIS A 89 19.73 1.57 0.46
C HIS A 89 21.10 1.33 -0.19
N THR A 90 22.15 1.31 0.62
CA THR A 90 23.53 0.94 0.22
C THR A 90 23.77 -0.56 0.20
N TRP A 91 22.73 -1.38 0.45
CA TRP A 91 22.85 -2.83 0.53
C TRP A 91 23.12 -3.42 -0.85
N GLN A 92 24.10 -4.32 -0.95
CA GLN A 92 24.31 -5.08 -2.17
C GLN A 92 23.09 -5.96 -2.44
N ALA A 93 22.44 -5.77 -3.60
CA ALA A 93 21.28 -6.57 -3.98
C ALA A 93 21.65 -8.05 -4.04
N MET A 94 21.01 -8.87 -3.19
CA MET A 94 21.18 -10.31 -3.23
C MET A 94 20.47 -10.86 -4.47
N PRO A 95 21.08 -11.80 -5.24
CA PRO A 95 20.42 -12.41 -6.39
C PRO A 95 19.10 -13.08 -6.00
N GLU A 96 18.00 -12.67 -6.63
CA GLU A 96 16.70 -13.30 -6.43
C GLU A 96 16.64 -14.68 -7.08
N LYS A 97 15.86 -15.59 -6.49
CA LYS A 97 15.76 -16.98 -6.92
C LYS A 97 14.57 -17.15 -7.85
N ASN A 98 14.75 -17.95 -8.92
CA ASN A 98 13.65 -18.32 -9.83
C ASN A 98 12.96 -17.09 -10.46
N VAL A 99 13.78 -16.27 -11.13
CA VAL A 99 13.37 -15.03 -11.81
C VAL A 99 13.84 -15.04 -13.27
N SER A 100 13.12 -14.32 -14.13
CA SER A 100 13.61 -13.83 -15.40
C SER A 100 14.11 -12.40 -15.22
N VAL A 101 15.37 -12.15 -15.58
CA VAL A 101 15.91 -10.78 -15.69
C VAL A 101 15.40 -10.17 -16.98
N THR A 102 14.89 -8.94 -16.95
CA THR A 102 14.60 -8.16 -18.17
C THR A 102 15.73 -7.18 -18.44
N GLU A 103 16.29 -7.21 -19.66
CA GLU A 103 17.36 -6.29 -20.07
C GLU A 103 16.91 -4.81 -20.02
N ALA A 104 17.86 -3.91 -19.75
CA ALA A 104 17.58 -2.48 -19.71
C ALA A 104 17.19 -1.94 -21.11
N GLY A 105 16.05 -1.24 -21.20
CA GLY A 105 15.52 -0.69 -22.44
C GLY A 105 14.48 -1.55 -23.17
N VAL A 106 14.24 -2.79 -22.71
CA VAL A 106 13.14 -3.65 -23.20
C VAL A 106 11.78 -2.95 -23.00
N SER A 107 10.91 -2.99 -24.01
CA SER A 107 9.66 -2.23 -24.02
C SER A 107 8.64 -2.74 -22.99
N PRO A 108 7.66 -1.92 -22.56
CA PRO A 108 6.59 -2.36 -21.67
C PRO A 108 5.82 -3.59 -22.16
N ALA A 109 5.64 -3.73 -23.49
CA ALA A 109 4.95 -4.87 -24.10
C ALA A 109 5.75 -6.18 -23.95
N GLU A 110 7.05 -6.13 -24.22
CA GLU A 110 7.96 -7.28 -24.06
C GLU A 110 8.13 -7.67 -22.58
N ARG A 111 8.21 -6.70 -21.67
CA ARG A 111 8.21 -6.98 -20.22
C ARG A 111 6.91 -7.64 -19.77
N VAL A 112 5.76 -7.19 -20.27
CA VAL A 112 4.46 -7.86 -20.06
C VAL A 112 4.46 -9.29 -20.64
N GLN A 113 5.07 -9.52 -21.81
CA GLN A 113 5.20 -10.85 -22.38
C GLN A 113 6.06 -11.79 -21.52
N VAL A 114 7.18 -11.32 -20.98
CA VAL A 114 8.02 -12.06 -20.01
C VAL A 114 7.23 -12.37 -18.73
N ALA A 115 6.50 -11.39 -18.19
CA ALA A 115 5.64 -11.60 -17.02
C ALA A 115 4.56 -12.66 -17.26
N VAL A 116 3.86 -12.61 -18.39
CA VAL A 116 2.81 -13.57 -18.76
C VAL A 116 3.39 -14.97 -18.97
N ALA A 117 4.57 -15.09 -19.60
CA ALA A 117 5.27 -16.37 -19.77
C ALA A 117 5.76 -16.98 -18.44
N GLY A 118 5.93 -16.16 -17.39
CA GLY A 118 6.26 -16.63 -16.05
C GLY A 118 5.09 -17.21 -15.25
N ILE A 119 3.84 -17.08 -15.71
CA ILE A 119 2.62 -17.50 -14.98
C ILE A 119 2.11 -18.84 -15.55
N PRO A 120 1.64 -19.80 -14.72
CA PRO A 120 1.17 -21.10 -15.21
C PRO A 120 0.06 -21.04 -16.27
N ALA A 121 0.10 -22.01 -17.20
CA ALA A 121 -0.81 -22.08 -18.35
C ALA A 121 -2.14 -22.83 -18.07
N ASP A 122 -2.20 -23.64 -17.00
CA ASP A 122 -3.41 -24.28 -16.48
C ASP A 122 -4.38 -23.29 -15.80
N MET A 123 -3.93 -22.05 -15.59
CA MET A 123 -4.74 -20.89 -15.23
C MET A 123 -5.26 -20.09 -16.45
N GLU A 124 -5.22 -20.66 -17.66
CA GLU A 124 -5.67 -20.08 -18.93
C GLU A 124 -6.38 -21.16 -19.81
N PRO A 125 -6.84 -20.82 -21.01
CA PRO A 125 -8.17 -20.26 -21.28
C PRO A 125 -9.33 -21.27 -21.19
N ALA A 126 -9.06 -22.57 -20.97
CA ALA A 126 -10.09 -23.61 -20.91
C ALA A 126 -11.12 -23.35 -19.79
N ALA A 127 -10.65 -22.78 -18.66
CA ALA A 127 -11.48 -22.35 -17.56
C ALA A 127 -12.32 -21.09 -17.87
N THR A 128 -11.92 -20.26 -18.83
CA THR A 128 -12.61 -19.01 -19.18
C THR A 128 -13.82 -19.30 -20.05
N ALA A 129 -13.66 -20.11 -21.10
CA ALA A 129 -14.79 -20.58 -21.91
C ALA A 129 -15.82 -21.37 -21.08
N ALA A 130 -15.37 -22.21 -20.14
CA ALA A 130 -16.26 -22.93 -19.22
C ALA A 130 -16.94 -22.00 -18.20
N ALA A 131 -16.23 -21.04 -17.61
CA ALA A 131 -16.80 -20.08 -16.65
C ALA A 131 -17.76 -19.07 -17.28
N LEU A 132 -17.69 -18.85 -18.60
CA LEU A 132 -18.66 -18.03 -19.33
C LEU A 132 -19.92 -18.81 -19.74
N ALA A 133 -19.95 -20.13 -19.55
CA ALA A 133 -21.07 -21.02 -19.88
C ALA A 133 -21.91 -21.49 -18.66
N ASP A 134 -21.54 -21.04 -17.44
CA ASP A 134 -22.18 -21.25 -16.12
C ASP A 134 -23.26 -22.35 -15.97
N GLY A 135 -22.88 -23.43 -15.28
CA GLY A 135 -23.79 -24.17 -14.40
C GLY A 135 -23.71 -23.64 -12.96
N PRO A 136 -24.75 -23.82 -12.12
CA PRO A 136 -24.91 -23.13 -10.83
C PRO A 136 -24.04 -23.67 -9.66
N SER A 137 -22.82 -24.14 -9.94
CA SER A 137 -21.97 -24.87 -8.99
C SER A 137 -20.50 -24.40 -8.94
N SER A 138 -20.15 -23.27 -9.56
CA SER A 138 -18.80 -22.70 -9.51
C SER A 138 -18.63 -21.78 -8.28
N SER A 139 -17.47 -21.87 -7.62
CA SER A 139 -17.08 -20.90 -6.60
C SER A 139 -16.68 -19.56 -7.23
N PHE A 140 -16.91 -18.46 -6.51
CA PHE A 140 -16.61 -17.13 -7.03
C PHE A 140 -15.11 -16.95 -7.30
N ARG A 141 -14.78 -16.35 -8.44
CA ARG A 141 -13.45 -15.83 -8.75
C ARG A 141 -13.56 -14.45 -9.38
N ARG A 142 -12.51 -13.65 -9.21
CA ARG A 142 -12.31 -12.43 -10.01
C ARG A 142 -11.84 -12.82 -11.42
N TRP A 143 -12.12 -11.97 -12.40
CA TRP A 143 -11.53 -12.08 -13.74
C TRP A 143 -10.11 -11.49 -13.74
N THR A 144 -9.20 -12.12 -14.46
CA THR A 144 -7.80 -11.70 -14.59
C THR A 144 -7.56 -10.93 -15.90
N VAL A 145 -6.43 -10.22 -16.00
CA VAL A 145 -5.90 -9.63 -17.25
C VAL A 145 -5.93 -10.65 -18.40
N ARG A 146 -5.55 -11.91 -18.13
CA ARG A 146 -5.53 -12.97 -19.13
C ARG A 146 -6.93 -13.38 -19.57
N ASP A 147 -7.91 -13.48 -18.66
CA ASP A 147 -9.31 -13.73 -19.03
C ASP A 147 -9.85 -12.66 -20.00
N PHE A 148 -9.53 -11.37 -19.76
CA PHE A 148 -9.91 -10.28 -20.67
C PHE A 148 -9.21 -10.44 -22.03
N HIS A 149 -7.89 -10.57 -22.05
CA HIS A 149 -7.11 -10.75 -23.28
C HIS A 149 -7.60 -11.95 -24.10
N SER A 150 -7.88 -13.08 -23.44
CA SER A 150 -8.35 -14.31 -24.06
C SER A 150 -9.77 -14.19 -24.61
N ALA A 151 -10.69 -13.53 -23.88
CA ALA A 151 -12.04 -13.25 -24.36
C ALA A 151 -12.08 -12.24 -25.53
N TYR A 152 -11.09 -11.34 -25.63
CA TYR A 152 -10.89 -10.46 -26.79
C TYR A 152 -10.28 -11.20 -27.99
N SER A 153 -9.17 -11.92 -27.79
CA SER A 153 -8.47 -12.67 -28.84
C SER A 153 -9.31 -13.80 -29.46
N SER A 154 -10.23 -14.39 -28.69
CA SER A 154 -11.20 -15.39 -29.18
C SER A 154 -12.49 -14.79 -29.76
N GLY A 155 -12.66 -13.46 -29.72
CA GLY A 155 -13.85 -12.77 -30.24
C GLY A 155 -15.13 -12.99 -29.43
N GLN A 156 -15.05 -13.56 -28.22
CA GLN A 156 -16.21 -13.78 -27.32
C GLN A 156 -16.81 -12.45 -26.85
N THR A 157 -15.97 -11.43 -26.70
CA THR A 157 -16.35 -10.03 -26.44
C THR A 157 -15.33 -9.09 -27.09
N THR A 158 -15.50 -7.78 -26.93
CA THR A 158 -14.54 -6.76 -27.40
C THR A 158 -14.23 -5.75 -26.30
N PRO A 159 -13.09 -5.04 -26.36
CA PRO A 159 -12.81 -3.92 -25.47
C PRO A 159 -13.92 -2.86 -25.45
N VAL A 160 -14.57 -2.58 -26.60
CA VAL A 160 -15.75 -1.68 -26.64
C VAL A 160 -16.94 -2.23 -25.85
N MET A 161 -17.22 -3.54 -25.91
CA MET A 161 -18.30 -4.14 -25.13
C MET A 161 -18.01 -4.11 -23.62
N VAL A 162 -16.77 -4.36 -23.21
CA VAL A 162 -16.33 -4.26 -21.81
C VAL A 162 -16.39 -2.81 -21.33
N ALA A 163 -15.90 -1.85 -22.12
CA ALA A 163 -15.96 -0.42 -21.80
C ALA A 163 -17.41 0.08 -21.62
N ARG A 164 -18.36 -0.37 -22.45
CA ARG A 164 -19.78 -0.03 -22.28
C ARG A 164 -20.38 -0.58 -20.99
N ARG A 165 -20.04 -1.83 -20.60
CA ARG A 165 -20.47 -2.42 -19.32
C ARG A 165 -19.86 -1.70 -18.13
N PHE A 166 -18.59 -1.30 -18.23
CA PHE A 166 -17.92 -0.50 -17.22
C PHE A 166 -18.59 0.86 -17.02
N LEU A 167 -18.87 1.60 -18.10
CA LEU A 167 -19.51 2.92 -18.01
C LEU A 167 -20.92 2.83 -17.41
N ALA A 168 -21.71 1.81 -17.77
CA ALA A 168 -23.01 1.55 -17.13
C ALA A 168 -22.88 1.20 -15.63
N ALA A 169 -21.85 0.46 -15.24
CA ALA A 169 -21.56 0.16 -13.83
C ALA A 169 -21.09 1.40 -13.03
N VAL A 170 -20.42 2.35 -13.68
CA VAL A 170 -20.05 3.65 -13.09
C VAL A 170 -21.29 4.53 -12.92
N GLU A 171 -22.20 4.54 -13.89
CA GLU A 171 -23.49 5.22 -13.80
C GLU A 171 -24.35 4.64 -12.66
N GLU A 172 -24.48 3.31 -12.57
CA GLU A 172 -25.22 2.64 -11.48
C GLU A 172 -24.58 2.88 -10.11
N CYS A 173 -23.25 2.83 -9.98
CA CYS A 173 -22.59 3.05 -8.69
C CYS A 173 -22.67 4.51 -8.21
N SER A 174 -22.65 5.48 -9.14
CA SER A 174 -22.78 6.90 -8.85
C SER A 174 -24.23 7.35 -8.62
N GLY A 175 -25.21 6.51 -8.98
CA GLY A 175 -26.63 6.76 -8.78
C GLY A 175 -27.05 6.85 -7.30
N PRO A 176 -28.20 7.47 -7.00
CA PRO A 176 -28.61 7.80 -5.63
C PRO A 176 -28.81 6.59 -4.71
N ASP A 177 -29.13 5.41 -5.27
CA ASP A 177 -29.34 4.16 -4.51
C ASP A 177 -28.03 3.58 -3.93
N ARG A 178 -26.87 4.00 -4.46
CA ARG A 178 -25.55 3.50 -4.06
C ARG A 178 -24.62 4.62 -3.58
N ASN A 179 -24.68 5.80 -4.21
CA ASN A 179 -23.87 6.99 -3.89
C ASN A 179 -22.36 6.69 -3.76
N MET A 180 -21.84 5.78 -4.60
CA MET A 180 -20.44 5.36 -4.60
C MET A 180 -19.65 6.17 -5.62
N GLY A 181 -19.08 7.31 -5.19
CA GLY A 181 -18.17 8.12 -5.99
C GLY A 181 -16.82 7.43 -6.25
N LEU A 182 -16.81 6.35 -7.05
CA LEU A 182 -15.62 5.56 -7.37
C LEU A 182 -14.61 6.31 -8.26
N PHE A 183 -15.09 7.28 -9.03
CA PHE A 183 -14.29 8.12 -9.92
C PHE A 183 -14.73 9.57 -9.77
N ILE A 184 -13.80 10.48 -9.47
CA ILE A 184 -14.06 11.94 -9.47
C ILE A 184 -13.93 12.55 -10.88
N SER A 185 -13.32 11.82 -11.80
CA SER A 185 -13.23 12.17 -13.22
C SER A 185 -13.27 10.90 -14.07
N CYS A 186 -14.12 10.91 -15.11
CA CYS A 186 -14.21 9.85 -16.11
C CYS A 186 -14.85 10.45 -17.38
N ASP A 187 -14.26 10.24 -18.56
CA ASP A 187 -14.81 10.67 -19.84
C ASP A 187 -15.32 9.45 -20.63
N PRO A 188 -16.65 9.25 -20.74
CA PRO A 188 -17.23 8.16 -21.52
C PRO A 188 -16.84 8.17 -23.00
N GLY A 189 -16.61 9.35 -23.58
CA GLY A 189 -16.17 9.53 -24.96
C GLY A 189 -14.74 9.06 -25.17
N ASP A 190 -13.82 9.47 -24.30
CA ASP A 190 -12.42 9.04 -24.37
C ASP A 190 -12.25 7.55 -24.04
N VAL A 191 -12.93 7.04 -23.01
CA VAL A 191 -12.95 5.60 -22.67
C VAL A 191 -13.43 4.77 -23.87
N LEU A 192 -14.49 5.19 -24.55
CA LEU A 192 -14.98 4.50 -25.76
C LEU A 192 -14.05 4.69 -26.97
N ARG A 193 -13.33 5.80 -27.10
CA ARG A 193 -12.33 6.04 -28.15
C ARG A 193 -11.15 5.07 -27.99
N GLN A 194 -10.55 5.02 -26.79
CA GLN A 194 -9.44 4.10 -26.49
C GLN A 194 -9.87 2.63 -26.69
N ALA A 195 -11.08 2.26 -26.24
CA ALA A 195 -11.62 0.93 -26.42
C ALA A 195 -11.85 0.57 -27.90
N GLN A 196 -12.25 1.51 -28.76
CA GLN A 196 -12.34 1.29 -30.21
C GLN A 196 -10.97 1.04 -30.85
N GLU A 197 -9.95 1.81 -30.47
CA GLU A 197 -8.58 1.64 -30.96
C GLU A 197 -8.01 0.26 -30.58
N SER A 198 -8.24 -0.18 -29.34
CA SER A 198 -7.91 -1.54 -28.91
C SER A 198 -8.70 -2.61 -29.68
N THR A 199 -10.01 -2.42 -29.85
CA THR A 199 -10.86 -3.39 -30.58
C THR A 199 -10.40 -3.58 -32.03
N ARG A 200 -9.95 -2.52 -32.72
CA ARG A 200 -9.35 -2.61 -34.07
C ARG A 200 -8.08 -3.45 -34.08
N ARG A 201 -7.21 -3.31 -33.07
CA ARG A 201 -5.97 -4.09 -32.94
C ARG A 201 -6.23 -5.58 -32.74
N TYR A 202 -7.19 -5.95 -31.89
CA TYR A 202 -7.63 -7.35 -31.75
C TYR A 202 -8.25 -7.89 -33.05
N GLN A 203 -9.10 -7.11 -33.74
CA GLN A 203 -9.67 -7.49 -35.06
C GLN A 203 -8.61 -7.69 -36.16
N GLN A 204 -7.45 -7.05 -36.02
CA GLN A 204 -6.30 -7.19 -36.93
C GLN A 204 -5.33 -8.29 -36.51
N GLY A 205 -5.57 -8.99 -35.38
CA GLY A 205 -4.65 -9.99 -34.83
C GLY A 205 -3.36 -9.40 -34.25
N ALA A 206 -3.33 -8.09 -33.96
CA ALA A 206 -2.15 -7.35 -33.52
C ALA A 206 -2.37 -6.51 -32.23
N PRO A 207 -2.82 -7.12 -31.11
CA PRO A 207 -2.89 -6.44 -29.82
C PRO A 207 -1.49 -6.08 -29.31
N LEU A 208 -1.37 -4.96 -28.59
CA LEU A 208 -0.07 -4.45 -28.11
C LEU A 208 0.60 -5.35 -27.06
N SER A 209 -0.19 -6.00 -26.22
CA SER A 209 0.23 -7.00 -25.23
C SER A 209 -1.01 -7.62 -24.57
N ALA A 210 -0.85 -8.48 -23.55
CA ALA A 210 -1.96 -8.94 -22.71
C ALA A 210 -2.71 -7.81 -21.99
N MET A 211 -2.11 -6.63 -21.81
CA MET A 211 -2.76 -5.45 -21.22
C MET A 211 -3.60 -4.65 -22.23
N ASP A 212 -3.55 -4.94 -23.54
CA ASP A 212 -4.32 -4.18 -24.52
C ASP A 212 -5.83 -4.37 -24.30
N GLY A 213 -6.58 -3.28 -24.15
CA GLY A 213 -8.01 -3.30 -23.88
C GLY A 213 -8.41 -3.65 -22.45
N VAL A 214 -7.44 -3.83 -21.54
CA VAL A 214 -7.72 -3.94 -20.10
C VAL A 214 -8.00 -2.56 -19.54
N LEU A 215 -9.09 -2.43 -18.77
CA LEU A 215 -9.41 -1.19 -18.07
C LEU A 215 -8.54 -1.07 -16.82
N VAL A 216 -7.70 -0.04 -16.79
CA VAL A 216 -6.93 0.34 -15.61
C VAL A 216 -7.50 1.64 -15.07
N ALA A 217 -8.05 1.59 -13.86
CA ALA A 217 -8.25 2.81 -13.09
C ALA A 217 -6.86 3.32 -12.71
N VAL A 218 -6.34 4.32 -13.44
CA VAL A 218 -5.28 5.14 -12.89
C VAL A 218 -5.91 5.83 -11.70
N LYS A 219 -5.53 5.36 -10.51
CA LYS A 219 -5.76 6.17 -9.34
C LYS A 219 -4.88 7.39 -9.54
N ASP A 220 -5.53 8.50 -9.84
CA ASP A 220 -5.55 9.59 -8.88
C ASP A 220 -4.16 9.62 -8.11
N GLU A 221 -2.90 9.88 -7.61
CA GLU A 221 -1.92 11.03 -7.53
C GLU A 221 -0.98 11.24 -8.73
N ILE A 222 -1.34 10.72 -9.90
CA ILE A 222 -0.48 10.48 -11.05
C ILE A 222 -1.05 11.18 -12.30
N ASP A 223 -0.38 12.23 -12.79
CA ASP A 223 -0.69 12.94 -14.04
C ASP A 223 -1.06 11.98 -15.17
N CYS A 224 -2.35 11.92 -15.51
CA CYS A 224 -2.90 10.97 -16.47
C CYS A 224 -3.76 11.72 -17.49
N LEU A 225 -3.13 12.46 -18.41
CA LEU A 225 -3.83 13.32 -19.37
C LEU A 225 -5.02 12.58 -20.05
N PRO A 226 -6.27 13.10 -19.96
CA PRO A 226 -6.68 14.43 -19.49
C PRO A 226 -7.15 14.57 -18.01
N TYR A 227 -6.96 13.57 -17.14
CA TYR A 227 -7.58 13.46 -15.80
C TYR A 227 -6.74 14.03 -14.60
N PRO A 228 -7.38 14.59 -13.54
CA PRO A 228 -6.76 15.09 -12.27
C PRO A 228 -6.80 14.10 -11.07
N THR A 229 -6.02 14.31 -9.98
CA THR A 229 -5.32 13.15 -9.34
C THR A 229 -4.81 13.17 -7.82
N THR A 230 -5.08 12.15 -6.94
CA THR A 230 -4.62 11.89 -5.49
C THR A 230 -4.37 10.40 -4.92
N GLY A 231 -3.59 10.17 -3.83
CA GLY A 231 -2.66 8.99 -3.54
C GLY A 231 -3.02 7.55 -3.09
N SER A 232 -3.01 7.19 -1.79
CA SER A 232 -2.53 5.88 -1.20
C SER A 232 -2.96 4.48 -1.73
N VAL A 233 -2.10 3.44 -1.48
CA VAL A 233 -2.17 2.06 -2.06
C VAL A 233 -2.53 0.87 -1.11
N ARG A 234 -1.65 0.47 -0.15
CA ARG A 234 -1.74 -0.87 0.50
C ARG A 234 -2.93 -1.06 1.46
N MET A 235 -3.25 -0.03 2.24
CA MET A 235 -4.33 -0.10 3.25
C MET A 235 -5.72 -0.38 2.61
N PRO A 236 -6.18 0.35 1.57
CA PRO A 236 -7.46 0.02 0.93
C PRO A 236 -7.44 -1.34 0.23
N ALA A 237 -6.27 -1.87 -0.18
CA ALA A 237 -6.20 -3.22 -0.73
C ALA A 237 -6.59 -4.30 0.30
N ALA A 238 -6.12 -4.17 1.54
CA ALA A 238 -6.55 -5.03 2.65
C ALA A 238 -8.05 -4.92 2.93
N LEU A 239 -8.57 -3.69 3.05
CA LEU A 239 -9.98 -3.46 3.38
C LEU A 239 -10.96 -3.88 2.28
N CYS A 240 -10.53 -3.85 1.00
CA CYS A 240 -11.33 -4.26 -0.15
C CYS A 240 -11.09 -5.70 -0.62
N GLY A 241 -10.22 -6.46 0.08
CA GLY A 241 -9.92 -7.86 -0.23
C GLY A 241 -9.29 -8.05 -1.61
N VAL A 242 -8.32 -7.20 -1.97
CA VAL A 242 -7.53 -7.24 -3.21
C VAL A 242 -6.03 -7.25 -2.90
N VAL A 243 -5.20 -7.49 -3.92
CA VAL A 243 -3.74 -7.44 -3.77
C VAL A 243 -3.28 -5.98 -3.83
N GLY A 244 -2.37 -5.59 -2.93
CA GLY A 244 -1.80 -4.25 -2.86
C GLY A 244 -0.29 -4.30 -2.79
N PHE A 245 0.39 -3.82 -3.82
CA PHE A 245 1.85 -3.91 -3.97
C PHE A 245 2.49 -2.54 -4.06
N LYS A 246 3.49 -2.29 -3.22
CA LYS A 246 4.31 -1.07 -3.21
C LYS A 246 5.79 -1.48 -3.38
N PRO A 247 6.37 -1.34 -4.58
CA PRO A 247 7.80 -1.58 -4.83
C PRO A 247 8.74 -0.72 -3.97
N THR A 248 10.05 -0.94 -4.11
CA THR A 248 11.11 -0.19 -3.41
C THR A 248 11.05 1.30 -3.79
N ALA A 249 11.46 2.18 -2.87
CA ALA A 249 11.63 3.61 -3.16
C ALA A 249 12.42 3.83 -4.47
N GLY A 250 11.81 4.52 -5.43
CA GLY A 250 12.41 4.80 -6.74
C GLY A 250 12.45 3.65 -7.74
N ARG A 251 11.95 2.44 -7.44
CA ARG A 251 11.80 1.36 -8.45
C ARG A 251 10.84 1.76 -9.58
N LEU A 252 9.78 2.49 -9.22
CA LEU A 252 8.87 3.14 -10.14
C LEU A 252 9.21 4.63 -10.22
N SER A 253 8.98 5.26 -11.37
CA SER A 253 9.25 6.68 -11.56
C SER A 253 8.22 7.54 -10.82
N ASN A 254 8.68 8.55 -10.07
CA ASN A 254 7.82 9.60 -9.51
C ASN A 254 7.51 10.72 -10.53
N SER A 255 7.88 10.56 -11.81
CA SER A 255 7.55 11.53 -12.86
C SER A 255 6.04 11.57 -13.10
N GLY A 256 5.44 12.76 -12.97
CA GLY A 256 3.99 12.97 -13.05
C GLY A 256 3.24 12.73 -11.74
N LEU A 257 3.89 12.32 -10.64
CA LEU A 257 3.20 12.31 -9.34
C LEU A 257 3.16 13.70 -8.71
N LEU A 258 2.04 14.04 -8.05
CA LEU A 258 1.98 15.26 -7.24
C LEU A 258 3.10 15.21 -6.18
N PRO A 259 3.95 16.25 -6.08
CA PRO A 259 5.17 16.21 -5.28
C PRO A 259 4.90 16.43 -3.77
N LEU A 260 3.88 15.79 -3.21
CA LEU A 260 3.43 16.02 -1.82
C LEU A 260 4.41 15.46 -0.79
N ASN A 261 4.99 14.29 -1.05
CA ASN A 261 5.81 13.55 -0.09
C ASN A 261 7.04 12.95 -0.78
N TRP A 262 8.06 13.77 -1.04
CA TRP A 262 9.26 13.39 -1.80
C TRP A 262 10.01 12.16 -1.29
N THR A 263 10.05 11.90 0.03
CA THR A 263 10.91 10.84 0.61
C THR A 263 10.15 9.63 1.17
N VAL A 264 8.82 9.73 1.25
CA VAL A 264 7.94 8.64 1.76
C VAL A 264 6.74 8.33 0.86
N GLY A 265 6.48 9.13 -0.18
CA GLY A 265 5.48 8.87 -1.21
C GLY A 265 6.06 8.02 -2.36
N MET A 266 5.35 6.94 -2.71
CA MET A 266 5.65 6.11 -3.88
C MET A 266 4.36 5.67 -4.56
N PRO A 267 4.32 5.58 -5.91
CA PRO A 267 3.27 4.86 -6.61
C PRO A 267 3.34 3.36 -6.28
N GLY A 268 2.24 2.66 -6.56
CA GLY A 268 2.08 1.24 -6.36
C GLY A 268 0.81 0.74 -7.04
N ILE A 269 0.55 -0.56 -6.93
CA ILE A 269 -0.46 -1.27 -7.72
C ILE A 269 -1.52 -1.84 -6.77
N LEU A 270 -2.79 -1.70 -7.16
CA LEU A 270 -3.87 -2.56 -6.67
C LEU A 270 -4.34 -3.42 -7.84
N ALA A 271 -4.54 -4.71 -7.62
CA ALA A 271 -5.10 -5.60 -8.62
C ALA A 271 -5.94 -6.72 -7.99
N ALA A 272 -6.78 -7.35 -8.82
CA ALA A 272 -7.67 -8.42 -8.38
C ALA A 272 -6.92 -9.63 -7.79
N THR A 273 -5.76 -9.95 -8.35
CA THR A 273 -4.93 -11.12 -8.01
C THR A 273 -3.43 -10.79 -8.09
N VAL A 274 -2.57 -11.73 -7.69
CA VAL A 274 -1.10 -11.55 -7.75
C VAL A 274 -0.58 -11.61 -9.19
N GLU A 275 -1.23 -12.37 -10.06
CA GLU A 275 -0.94 -12.45 -11.50
C GLU A 275 -1.12 -11.08 -12.17
N ASP A 276 -2.28 -10.45 -11.94
CA ASP A 276 -2.57 -9.12 -12.47
C ASP A 276 -1.61 -8.06 -11.90
N THR A 277 -1.22 -8.22 -10.63
CA THR A 277 -0.22 -7.35 -9.97
C THR A 277 1.15 -7.46 -10.65
N LEU A 278 1.59 -8.68 -10.98
CA LEU A 278 2.84 -8.94 -11.71
C LEU A 278 2.79 -8.36 -13.13
N ILE A 279 1.70 -8.57 -13.87
CA ILE A 279 1.58 -8.06 -15.24
C ILE A 279 1.56 -6.52 -15.27
N ALA A 280 0.80 -5.89 -14.36
CA ALA A 280 0.79 -4.43 -14.21
C ALA A 280 2.17 -3.89 -13.79
N TYR A 281 2.88 -4.57 -12.89
CA TYR A 281 4.24 -4.21 -12.47
C TYR A 281 5.22 -4.24 -13.65
N ALA A 282 5.22 -5.31 -14.44
CA ALA A 282 6.09 -5.43 -15.61
C ALA A 282 5.83 -4.34 -16.67
N ALA A 283 4.57 -3.92 -16.84
CA ALA A 283 4.23 -2.79 -17.70
C ALA A 283 4.87 -1.48 -17.19
N ILE A 284 4.67 -1.11 -15.92
CA ILE A 284 5.03 0.22 -15.40
C ILE A 284 6.45 0.34 -14.82
N ALA A 285 7.17 -0.76 -14.59
CA ALA A 285 8.55 -0.79 -14.12
C ALA A 285 9.54 -0.42 -15.23
N ASP A 286 9.52 0.84 -15.66
CA ASP A 286 10.37 1.36 -16.72
C ASP A 286 11.76 1.78 -16.22
N GLN A 287 12.79 0.98 -16.55
CA GLN A 287 14.19 1.29 -16.28
C GLN A 287 14.90 2.06 -17.41
N SER A 288 14.21 2.45 -18.49
CA SER A 288 14.85 3.19 -19.61
C SER A 288 15.21 4.64 -19.26
N LYS A 289 14.61 5.20 -18.21
CA LYS A 289 14.83 6.59 -17.76
C LYS A 289 15.90 6.66 -16.68
N PRO A 290 16.83 7.63 -16.71
CA PRO A 290 17.82 7.81 -15.65
C PRO A 290 17.18 8.00 -14.27
N SER A 291 17.59 7.16 -13.32
CA SER A 291 17.21 7.22 -11.92
C SER A 291 18.31 7.89 -11.10
N PRO A 292 18.01 8.79 -10.13
CA PRO A 292 19.00 9.34 -9.22
C PRO A 292 19.50 8.31 -8.19
N LEU A 293 18.78 7.19 -8.04
CA LEU A 293 19.22 6.02 -7.29
C LEU A 293 19.77 4.96 -8.25
N GLN A 294 20.89 4.34 -7.90
CA GLN A 294 21.42 3.18 -8.62
C GLN A 294 20.51 1.96 -8.36
N GLN A 295 19.59 1.70 -9.28
CA GLN A 295 18.75 0.50 -9.24
C GLN A 295 19.53 -0.72 -9.74
N PRO A 296 19.31 -1.92 -9.18
CA PRO A 296 19.66 -3.15 -9.86
C PRO A 296 18.67 -3.43 -11.00
N GLU A 297 19.02 -4.41 -11.84
CA GLU A 297 18.19 -4.92 -12.93
C GLU A 297 16.79 -5.35 -12.44
N LEU A 298 15.82 -5.29 -13.35
CA LEU A 298 14.45 -5.70 -13.08
C LEU A 298 14.31 -7.22 -13.19
N ASN A 299 14.06 -7.85 -12.05
CA ASN A 299 13.65 -9.25 -11.95
C ASN A 299 12.12 -9.36 -12.04
N LEU A 300 11.64 -10.34 -12.81
CA LEU A 300 10.25 -10.80 -12.80
C LEU A 300 10.21 -12.26 -12.32
N PRO A 301 9.37 -12.63 -11.34
CA PRO A 301 9.33 -13.99 -10.80
C PRO A 301 8.67 -14.98 -11.76
N LEU A 302 9.21 -16.20 -11.82
CA LEU A 302 8.56 -17.32 -12.48
C LEU A 302 7.57 -17.98 -11.50
N LEU A 303 6.29 -17.62 -11.60
CA LEU A 303 5.20 -18.18 -10.79
C LEU A 303 4.79 -19.61 -11.21
N THR A 304 5.56 -20.25 -12.11
CA THR A 304 5.37 -21.63 -12.60
C THR A 304 5.31 -22.71 -11.51
N SER A 305 5.75 -22.42 -10.29
CA SER A 305 5.60 -23.28 -9.13
C SER A 305 5.58 -22.48 -7.83
N THR A 306 4.66 -22.79 -6.91
CA THR A 306 4.63 -22.22 -5.55
C THR A 306 5.72 -22.78 -4.63
N ARG A 307 6.53 -23.74 -5.10
CA ARG A 307 7.63 -24.38 -4.35
C ARG A 307 9.03 -23.95 -4.81
N SER A 308 9.14 -23.03 -5.77
CA SER A 308 10.42 -22.70 -6.41
C SER A 308 11.40 -21.93 -5.53
N ILE A 309 10.94 -21.29 -4.44
CA ILE A 309 11.81 -20.71 -3.41
C ILE A 309 11.72 -21.54 -2.10
N PRO A 310 12.61 -22.53 -1.90
CA PRO A 310 12.67 -23.29 -0.65
C PRO A 310 13.29 -22.49 0.49
N ASN A 311 12.94 -22.89 1.73
CA ASN A 311 13.55 -22.43 2.98
C ASN A 311 13.47 -20.91 3.23
N ILE A 312 12.36 -20.27 2.86
CA ILE A 312 12.06 -18.88 3.25
C ILE A 312 11.98 -18.77 4.78
N ARG A 313 12.64 -17.74 5.32
CA ARG A 313 12.53 -17.31 6.72
C ARG A 313 11.70 -16.03 6.80
N LEU A 314 10.61 -16.05 7.56
CA LEU A 314 9.73 -14.91 7.79
C LEU A 314 9.99 -14.31 9.17
N ALA A 315 10.51 -13.09 9.25
CA ALA A 315 10.69 -12.38 10.50
C ALA A 315 9.31 -11.98 11.07
N LYS A 316 8.96 -12.51 12.24
CA LYS A 316 7.79 -12.12 13.03
C LYS A 316 8.27 -11.42 14.30
N TYR A 317 7.66 -10.29 14.65
CA TYR A 317 7.74 -9.75 16.01
C TYR A 317 6.37 -9.91 16.66
N ALA A 318 6.22 -10.87 17.57
CA ALA A 318 4.92 -11.28 18.11
C ALA A 318 4.16 -10.10 18.73
N LYS A 319 4.83 -9.27 19.55
CA LYS A 319 4.20 -8.12 20.23
C LYS A 319 3.56 -7.11 19.25
N TRP A 320 4.17 -6.90 18.07
CA TRP A 320 3.64 -6.02 17.03
C TRP A 320 2.56 -6.71 16.20
N PHE A 321 2.80 -7.95 15.78
CA PHE A 321 1.86 -8.77 14.99
C PHE A 321 0.52 -8.96 15.72
N ASP A 322 0.57 -9.20 17.03
CA ASP A 322 -0.60 -9.49 17.86
C ASP A 322 -1.31 -8.19 18.36
N ASP A 323 -0.81 -6.98 18.04
CA ASP A 323 -1.45 -5.67 18.30
C ASP A 323 -2.53 -5.34 17.23
N SER A 324 -3.45 -6.28 17.07
CA SER A 324 -4.55 -6.28 16.10
C SER A 324 -5.79 -6.96 16.70
N SER A 325 -6.95 -6.84 16.04
CA SER A 325 -8.17 -7.53 16.48
C SER A 325 -7.99 -9.05 16.52
N GLU A 326 -8.74 -9.75 17.37
CA GLU A 326 -8.60 -11.21 17.52
C GLU A 326 -8.76 -11.97 16.21
N ASP A 327 -9.69 -11.56 15.35
CA ASP A 327 -9.92 -12.23 14.07
C ASP A 327 -8.74 -12.01 13.11
N ILE A 328 -8.17 -10.81 13.07
CA ILE A 328 -6.95 -10.52 12.29
C ILE A 328 -5.79 -11.37 12.80
N ARG A 329 -5.53 -11.36 14.12
CA ARG A 329 -4.52 -12.21 14.78
C ARG A 329 -4.71 -13.69 14.42
N SER A 330 -5.95 -14.18 14.47
CA SER A 330 -6.31 -15.58 14.16
C SER A 330 -6.09 -15.93 12.70
N LEU A 331 -6.55 -15.08 11.77
CA LEU A 331 -6.49 -15.32 10.32
C LEU A 331 -5.05 -15.23 9.81
N CYS A 332 -4.31 -14.18 10.18
CA CYS A 332 -2.90 -14.06 9.84
C CYS A 332 -2.05 -15.18 10.48
N GLY A 333 -2.38 -15.62 11.70
CA GLY A 333 -1.76 -16.78 12.34
C GLY A 333 -2.01 -18.11 11.60
N LYS A 334 -3.25 -18.35 11.15
CA LYS A 334 -3.61 -19.51 10.32
C LYS A 334 -2.88 -19.47 8.98
N ALA A 335 -2.81 -18.31 8.33
CA ALA A 335 -2.10 -18.11 7.07
C ALA A 335 -0.60 -18.47 7.17
N LEU A 336 0.08 -18.03 8.24
CA LEU A 336 1.45 -18.46 8.52
C LEU A 336 1.59 -19.98 8.72
N GLN A 337 0.64 -20.61 9.43
CA GLN A 337 0.65 -22.05 9.61
C GLN A 337 0.39 -22.81 8.29
N MET A 338 -0.43 -22.26 7.38
CA MET A 338 -0.63 -22.83 6.04
C MET A 338 0.65 -22.77 5.20
N LEU A 339 1.35 -21.62 5.18
CA LEU A 339 2.67 -21.51 4.53
C LEU A 339 3.69 -22.49 5.09
N ARG A 340 3.73 -22.66 6.42
CA ARG A 340 4.61 -23.65 7.07
C ARG A 340 4.26 -25.08 6.68
N THR A 341 2.97 -25.46 6.74
CA THR A 341 2.50 -26.81 6.41
C THR A 341 2.70 -27.14 4.92
N HIS A 342 2.46 -26.18 4.02
CA HIS A 342 2.59 -26.40 2.58
C HIS A 342 4.05 -26.37 2.12
N TYR A 343 4.84 -25.37 2.53
CA TYR A 343 6.14 -25.07 1.93
C TYR A 343 7.35 -25.29 2.85
N GLY A 344 7.13 -25.62 4.14
CA GLY A 344 8.20 -25.73 5.13
C GLY A 344 8.83 -24.39 5.52
N TRP A 345 8.21 -23.26 5.16
CA TRP A 345 8.69 -21.92 5.49
C TRP A 345 8.57 -21.65 6.99
N GLU A 346 9.60 -21.04 7.58
CA GLU A 346 9.71 -20.88 9.03
C GLU A 346 9.51 -19.42 9.46
N SER A 347 8.83 -19.22 10.59
CA SER A 347 8.78 -17.91 11.26
C SER A 347 9.93 -17.78 12.24
N VAL A 348 10.76 -16.76 12.07
CA VAL A 348 11.86 -16.40 12.97
C VAL A 348 11.37 -15.28 13.88
N GLU A 349 11.41 -15.47 15.19
CA GLU A 349 11.04 -14.42 16.15
C GLU A 349 12.17 -13.39 16.25
N VAL A 350 11.83 -12.11 16.01
CA VAL A 350 12.76 -10.97 16.04
C VAL A 350 12.15 -9.82 16.85
N THR A 351 12.99 -8.97 17.44
CA THR A 351 12.55 -7.69 18.02
C THR A 351 12.68 -6.59 16.97
N VAL A 352 11.58 -5.90 16.67
CA VAL A 352 11.60 -4.60 15.95
C VAL A 352 11.47 -3.50 17.03
N PRO A 353 12.57 -2.85 17.44
CA PRO A 353 12.53 -1.80 18.45
C PRO A 353 11.97 -0.50 17.87
N GLU A 354 11.66 0.46 18.75
CA GLU A 354 11.38 1.85 18.38
C GLU A 354 10.25 2.05 17.33
N ILE A 355 9.21 1.21 17.33
CA ILE A 355 8.09 1.27 16.37
C ILE A 355 7.27 2.57 16.52
N GLU A 356 7.03 3.04 17.73
CA GLU A 356 6.27 4.28 17.96
C GLU A 356 7.10 5.50 17.52
N GLU A 357 8.39 5.49 17.81
CA GLU A 357 9.38 6.45 17.33
C GLU A 357 9.40 6.49 15.79
N MET A 358 9.41 5.33 15.13
CA MET A 358 9.33 5.21 13.67
C MET A 358 8.01 5.78 13.12
N ARG A 359 6.88 5.49 13.78
CA ARG A 359 5.55 6.04 13.42
C ARG A 359 5.55 7.56 13.51
N LEU A 360 6.01 8.12 14.63
CA LEU A 360 6.06 9.56 14.85
C LEU A 360 7.03 10.26 13.87
N ALA A 361 8.22 9.69 13.65
CA ALA A 361 9.19 10.21 12.68
C ALA A 361 8.64 10.23 11.24
N HIS A 362 7.88 9.20 10.85
CA HIS A 362 7.17 9.17 9.57
C HIS A 362 6.13 10.30 9.46
N TYR A 363 5.26 10.48 10.46
CA TYR A 363 4.28 11.56 10.46
C TYR A 363 4.90 12.96 10.42
N VAL A 364 5.99 13.18 11.16
CA VAL A 364 6.73 14.45 11.14
C VAL A 364 7.33 14.69 9.75
N THR A 365 7.95 13.67 9.15
CA THR A 365 8.57 13.77 7.81
C THR A 365 7.51 14.06 6.74
N MET A 366 6.47 13.21 6.64
CA MET A 366 5.34 13.34 5.72
C MET A 366 4.63 14.70 5.87
N GLY A 367 4.31 15.11 7.09
CA GLY A 367 3.64 16.40 7.33
C GLY A 367 4.49 17.61 6.94
N SER A 368 5.81 17.56 7.20
CA SER A 368 6.73 18.63 6.83
C SER A 368 6.90 18.74 5.32
N GLU A 369 7.01 17.61 4.61
CA GLU A 369 7.10 17.58 3.15
C GLU A 369 5.81 18.10 2.50
N CYS A 370 4.66 17.58 2.94
CA CYS A 370 3.34 17.95 2.43
C CYS A 370 3.04 19.45 2.60
N THR A 371 3.31 20.01 3.79
CA THR A 371 3.10 21.44 4.03
C THR A 371 4.08 22.33 3.28
N ALA A 372 5.35 21.92 3.13
CA ALA A 372 6.33 22.66 2.31
C ALA A 372 5.96 22.64 0.82
N SER A 373 5.50 21.50 0.30
CA SER A 373 5.08 21.34 -1.09
C SER A 373 3.83 22.16 -1.42
N LEU A 374 2.82 22.11 -0.54
CA LEU A 374 1.56 22.81 -0.74
C LEU A 374 1.60 24.32 -0.40
N ALA A 375 2.64 24.82 0.28
CA ALA A 375 2.71 26.19 0.80
C ALA A 375 2.37 27.28 -0.24
N LYS A 376 2.86 27.16 -1.49
CA LYS A 376 2.55 28.13 -2.55
C LYS A 376 1.05 28.14 -2.92
N TYR A 377 0.39 26.99 -2.91
CA TYR A 377 -1.02 26.87 -3.27
C TYR A 377 -1.91 27.32 -2.10
N LEU A 378 -1.62 26.87 -0.88
CA LEU A 378 -2.36 27.22 0.34
C LEU A 378 -2.35 28.72 0.66
N ASN A 379 -1.32 29.45 0.20
CA ASN A 379 -1.24 30.91 0.35
C ASN A 379 -2.12 31.70 -0.66
N ASN A 380 -2.66 31.04 -1.70
CA ASN A 380 -3.44 31.67 -2.77
C ASN A 380 -4.87 31.10 -2.93
N MET A 381 -5.14 29.93 -2.33
CA MET A 381 -6.43 29.24 -2.32
C MET A 381 -7.35 29.79 -1.20
N ASP A 382 -8.66 29.86 -1.43
CA ASP A 382 -9.60 30.15 -0.33
C ASP A 382 -9.67 28.95 0.63
N ARG A 383 -9.61 29.22 1.93
CA ARG A 383 -9.79 28.20 2.98
C ARG A 383 -11.18 27.56 2.94
N SER A 384 -12.16 28.16 2.26
CA SER A 384 -13.47 27.54 2.03
C SER A 384 -13.43 26.33 1.09
N GLU A 385 -12.44 26.24 0.20
CA GLU A 385 -12.24 25.11 -0.73
C GLU A 385 -11.61 23.88 -0.05
N ILE A 386 -11.06 24.04 1.16
CA ILE A 386 -10.28 22.99 1.86
C ILE A 386 -11.14 22.29 2.91
N GLY A 387 -11.18 20.95 2.86
CA GLY A 387 -11.87 20.10 3.84
C GLY A 387 -11.44 20.35 5.28
N TRP A 388 -12.38 20.22 6.23
CA TRP A 388 -12.14 20.56 7.65
C TRP A 388 -11.15 19.61 8.32
N ASP A 389 -11.20 18.34 7.93
CA ASP A 389 -10.22 17.29 8.22
C ASP A 389 -8.82 17.64 7.68
N VAL A 390 -8.73 18.07 6.42
CA VAL A 390 -7.47 18.50 5.79
C VAL A 390 -6.90 19.75 6.47
N ARG A 391 -7.75 20.70 6.87
CA ARG A 391 -7.35 21.91 7.64
C ARG A 391 -6.81 21.57 9.03
N ILE A 392 -7.40 20.58 9.71
CA ILE A 392 -6.85 20.03 10.97
C ILE A 392 -5.49 19.37 10.72
N ALA A 393 -5.37 18.54 9.69
CA ALA A 393 -4.12 17.85 9.35
C ALA A 393 -3.00 18.84 9.01
N LEU A 394 -3.27 19.84 8.15
CA LEU A 394 -2.32 20.92 7.82
C LEU A 394 -1.91 21.72 9.05
N SER A 395 -2.83 22.01 9.97
CA SER A 395 -2.51 22.70 11.24
C SER A 395 -1.61 21.86 12.14
N ALA A 396 -1.83 20.54 12.20
CA ALA A 396 -0.95 19.61 12.92
C ALA A 396 0.43 19.49 12.27
N TYR A 397 0.48 19.36 10.95
CA TYR A 397 1.72 19.23 10.17
C TYR A 397 2.57 20.51 10.22
N GLY A 398 1.96 21.69 10.09
CA GLY A 398 2.62 22.98 10.22
C GLY A 398 3.12 23.30 11.64
N SER A 399 2.79 22.47 12.63
CA SER A 399 3.31 22.57 14.01
C SER A 399 4.65 21.84 14.22
N PHE A 400 5.17 21.15 13.20
CA PHE A 400 6.48 20.51 13.26
C PHE A 400 7.61 21.52 12.99
N SER A 401 8.62 21.48 13.86
CA SER A 401 9.80 22.35 13.75
C SER A 401 10.90 21.69 12.92
N SER A 402 11.87 22.49 12.46
CA SER A 402 13.09 21.98 11.81
C SER A 402 13.85 20.97 12.69
N ARG A 403 13.82 21.15 14.02
CA ARG A 403 14.36 20.18 14.99
C ARG A 403 13.60 18.85 14.97
N ASP A 404 12.28 18.88 14.92
CA ASP A 404 11.44 17.67 14.83
C ASP A 404 11.76 16.91 13.54
N TYR A 405 11.85 17.62 12.40
CA TYR A 405 12.19 17.03 11.11
C TYR A 405 13.61 16.43 11.08
N LEU A 406 14.60 17.16 11.58
CA LEU A 406 15.99 16.68 11.65
C LEU A 406 16.11 15.44 12.53
N ASN A 407 15.53 15.44 13.74
CA ASN A 407 15.55 14.26 14.61
C ASN A 407 14.77 13.08 13.99
N SER A 408 13.70 13.33 13.23
CA SER A 408 13.02 12.28 12.46
C SER A 408 13.92 11.62 11.43
N GLN A 409 14.79 12.37 10.74
CA GLN A 409 15.75 11.79 9.79
C GLN A 409 16.84 10.96 10.49
N ARG A 410 17.15 11.26 11.76
CA ARG A 410 18.09 10.47 12.59
C ARG A 410 17.43 9.17 13.04
N LEU A 411 16.15 9.22 13.42
CA LEU A 411 15.32 8.02 13.66
C LEU A 411 15.19 7.15 12.38
N ARG A 412 15.16 7.74 11.17
CA ARG A 412 15.26 6.95 9.91
C ARG A 412 16.57 6.18 9.82
N CYS A 413 17.70 6.80 10.15
CA CYS A 413 19.01 6.16 10.14
C CYS A 413 19.04 4.92 11.08
N ARG A 414 18.55 5.07 12.32
CA ARG A 414 18.37 3.97 13.28
C ARG A 414 17.50 2.84 12.72
N GLN A 415 16.33 3.19 12.22
CA GLN A 415 15.36 2.21 11.76
C GLN A 415 15.81 1.45 10.50
N MET A 416 16.56 2.10 9.61
CA MET A 416 17.21 1.40 8.49
C MET A 416 18.26 0.39 8.98
N TYR A 417 19.08 0.73 9.98
CA TYR A 417 20.03 -0.22 10.60
C TYR A 417 19.32 -1.43 11.24
N PHE A 418 18.26 -1.20 12.02
CA PHE A 418 17.51 -2.31 12.64
C PHE A 418 16.89 -3.25 11.60
N HIS A 419 16.31 -2.71 10.53
CA HIS A 419 15.73 -3.52 9.47
C HIS A 419 16.80 -4.26 8.67
N GLU A 420 17.95 -3.65 8.37
CA GLU A 420 19.11 -4.31 7.76
C GLU A 420 19.53 -5.56 8.55
N LYS A 421 19.67 -5.42 9.87
CA LYS A 421 20.02 -6.53 10.76
C LYS A 421 18.97 -7.61 10.89
N ILE A 422 17.69 -7.26 10.82
CA ILE A 422 16.61 -8.27 10.72
C ILE A 422 16.73 -9.04 9.39
N PHE A 423 17.02 -8.36 8.28
CA PHE A 423 17.13 -8.99 6.95
C PHE A 423 18.41 -9.84 6.73
N GLU A 424 19.41 -9.76 7.61
CA GLU A 424 20.49 -10.77 7.70
C GLU A 424 19.91 -12.15 8.15
N THR A 425 18.87 -12.12 9.00
CA THR A 425 18.26 -13.32 9.62
C THR A 425 16.99 -13.82 8.93
N ALA A 426 16.31 -13.00 8.13
CA ALA A 426 15.03 -13.32 7.49
C ALA A 426 14.91 -12.71 6.08
N ASP A 427 14.06 -13.30 5.25
CA ASP A 427 13.89 -12.95 3.84
C ASP A 427 12.75 -11.95 3.59
N ALA A 428 11.72 -12.00 4.43
CA ALA A 428 10.71 -10.95 4.55
C ALA A 428 10.30 -10.79 6.02
N ILE A 429 9.88 -9.58 6.42
CA ILE A 429 9.16 -9.33 7.67
C ILE A 429 7.67 -9.57 7.40
N VAL A 430 6.97 -10.27 8.29
CA VAL A 430 5.56 -10.62 8.11
C VAL A 430 4.68 -10.03 9.22
N THR A 431 3.56 -9.43 8.80
CA THR A 431 2.62 -8.66 9.65
C THR A 431 1.20 -8.80 9.11
N PRO A 432 0.14 -8.53 9.89
CA PRO A 432 -1.12 -8.07 9.33
C PRO A 432 -0.90 -6.77 8.53
N MET A 433 -1.77 -6.43 7.57
CA MET A 433 -1.67 -5.11 6.91
C MET A 433 -2.31 -3.99 7.76
N THR A 434 -3.33 -4.31 8.54
CA THR A 434 -4.15 -3.38 9.34
C THR A 434 -4.38 -3.95 10.74
N GLY A 435 -4.54 -3.09 11.75
CA GLY A 435 -4.86 -3.52 13.13
C GLY A 435 -6.36 -3.80 13.35
N VAL A 436 -7.21 -3.29 12.46
CA VAL A 436 -8.68 -3.44 12.44
C VAL A 436 -9.16 -3.62 11.00
N THR A 437 -10.33 -4.23 10.83
CA THR A 437 -11.06 -4.31 9.55
C THR A 437 -11.80 -2.99 9.25
N ALA A 438 -12.57 -2.95 8.16
CA ALA A 438 -13.20 -1.72 7.69
C ALA A 438 -14.34 -1.26 8.62
N TYR A 439 -14.19 -0.11 9.27
CA TYR A 439 -15.24 0.46 10.12
C TYR A 439 -16.37 1.10 9.30
N ALA A 440 -17.57 1.16 9.88
CA ALA A 440 -18.71 1.83 9.27
C ALA A 440 -18.51 3.36 9.25
N LEU A 441 -18.73 3.99 8.09
CA LEU A 441 -18.84 5.44 7.98
C LEU A 441 -20.03 5.94 8.82
N GLN A 442 -19.87 7.09 9.46
CA GLN A 442 -20.88 7.71 10.31
C GLN A 442 -21.54 8.89 9.58
N ASP A 443 -22.85 9.05 9.70
CA ASP A 443 -23.62 10.07 8.97
C ASP A 443 -23.14 11.51 9.24
N ASP A 444 -22.63 11.78 10.44
CA ASP A 444 -22.12 13.08 10.86
C ASP A 444 -20.75 13.45 10.24
N ALA A 445 -20.03 12.49 9.65
CA ALA A 445 -18.79 12.71 8.91
C ALA A 445 -19.05 13.05 7.43
N LEU A 446 -20.13 12.53 6.83
CA LEU A 446 -20.37 12.55 5.38
C LEU A 446 -20.38 13.95 4.75
N SER A 447 -20.76 14.99 5.52
CA SER A 447 -20.88 16.37 5.04
C SER A 447 -19.71 17.29 5.42
N THR A 448 -18.71 16.79 6.16
CA THR A 448 -17.65 17.62 6.75
C THR A 448 -16.26 17.00 6.75
N GLY A 449 -16.15 15.70 6.47
CA GLY A 449 -15.02 14.90 6.93
C GLY A 449 -15.08 14.68 8.45
N GLU A 450 -14.12 13.92 8.96
CA GLU A 450 -13.91 13.70 10.39
C GLU A 450 -12.42 13.63 10.74
N LEU A 451 -12.09 13.87 12.00
CA LEU A 451 -10.84 13.42 12.59
C LEU A 451 -11.14 12.19 13.44
N ASP A 452 -10.81 10.99 12.95
CA ASP A 452 -10.67 9.78 13.78
C ASP A 452 -9.22 9.27 13.72
N TYR A 453 -8.38 9.86 14.56
CA TYR A 453 -6.97 9.49 14.63
C TYR A 453 -6.76 8.14 15.34
N ILE A 454 -7.74 7.62 16.10
CA ILE A 454 -7.63 6.33 16.80
C ILE A 454 -7.78 5.20 15.79
N ASN A 455 -8.89 5.18 15.04
CA ASN A 455 -9.10 4.20 13.98
C ASN A 455 -8.12 4.39 12.81
N GLY A 456 -7.78 5.64 12.47
CA GLY A 456 -6.73 5.96 11.50
C GLY A 456 -5.37 5.35 11.87
N ALA A 457 -4.93 5.50 13.12
CA ALA A 457 -3.68 4.90 13.60
C ALA A 457 -3.72 3.36 13.65
N ALA A 458 -4.88 2.77 13.99
CA ALA A 458 -5.05 1.33 13.96
C ALA A 458 -4.98 0.75 12.54
N LEU A 459 -5.53 1.43 11.53
CA LEU A 459 -5.42 1.02 10.13
C LEU A 459 -3.99 1.06 9.60
N VAL A 460 -3.18 2.07 9.95
CA VAL A 460 -1.82 2.23 9.38
C VAL A 460 -0.70 1.62 10.23
N ARG A 461 -1.02 0.93 11.35
CA ARG A 461 -0.06 0.37 12.33
C ARG A 461 1.10 -0.44 11.71
N TYR A 462 0.85 -1.09 10.57
CA TYR A 462 1.82 -1.94 9.87
C TYR A 462 2.34 -1.35 8.55
N SER A 463 1.81 -0.23 8.06
CA SER A 463 2.21 0.31 6.75
C SER A 463 3.55 1.06 6.81
N ILE A 464 3.87 1.65 7.98
CA ILE A 464 4.91 2.67 8.16
C ILE A 464 6.28 2.28 7.58
N ALA A 465 6.83 1.12 7.94
CA ALA A 465 8.19 0.74 7.57
C ALA A 465 8.44 0.78 6.04
N GLY A 466 7.48 0.31 5.24
CA GLY A 466 7.57 0.34 3.78
C GLY A 466 7.52 1.74 3.16
N ASN A 467 6.96 2.74 3.85
CA ASN A 467 7.00 4.13 3.41
C ASN A 467 8.22 4.85 3.98
N PHE A 468 8.40 4.82 5.30
CA PHE A 468 9.45 5.56 5.99
C PHE A 468 10.86 5.10 5.66
N LEU A 469 11.05 3.80 5.42
CA LEU A 469 12.33 3.17 5.12
C LEU A 469 12.42 2.71 3.66
N GLY A 470 11.49 3.09 2.79
CA GLY A 470 11.50 2.75 1.36
C GLY A 470 11.28 1.28 0.97
N LEU A 471 11.38 0.35 1.92
CA LEU A 471 11.30 -1.11 1.73
C LEU A 471 10.09 -1.53 0.87
N PRO A 472 10.24 -2.46 -0.08
CA PRO A 472 9.11 -2.98 -0.85
C PRO A 472 8.17 -3.78 0.07
N ALA A 473 6.87 -3.72 -0.20
CA ALA A 473 5.87 -4.43 0.58
C ALA A 473 4.68 -4.85 -0.28
N ILE A 474 4.17 -6.07 -0.07
CA ILE A 474 2.99 -6.61 -0.72
C ILE A 474 1.97 -7.07 0.32
N THR A 475 0.69 -6.86 0.03
CA THR A 475 -0.45 -7.33 0.82
C THR A 475 -1.31 -8.26 -0.01
N VAL A 476 -1.71 -9.38 0.58
CA VAL A 476 -2.63 -10.37 -0.02
C VAL A 476 -3.79 -10.67 0.93
N PRO A 477 -5.02 -10.88 0.42
CA PRO A 477 -6.14 -11.36 1.24
C PRO A 477 -5.86 -12.75 1.79
N VAL A 478 -6.18 -12.98 3.07
CA VAL A 478 -6.04 -14.28 3.76
C VAL A 478 -7.33 -14.76 4.44
N GLY A 479 -8.44 -14.08 4.22
CA GLY A 479 -9.76 -14.47 4.71
C GLY A 479 -10.64 -13.27 5.05
N TYR A 480 -11.62 -13.52 5.91
CA TYR A 480 -12.60 -12.54 6.36
C TYR A 480 -12.88 -12.73 7.86
N ASP A 481 -13.15 -11.64 8.57
CA ASP A 481 -13.55 -11.67 9.99
C ASP A 481 -14.99 -12.22 10.20
N ARG A 482 -15.45 -12.21 11.46
CA ARG A 482 -16.82 -12.65 11.84
C ARG A 482 -17.95 -11.86 11.16
N GLU A 483 -17.72 -10.61 10.76
CA GLU A 483 -18.71 -9.77 10.07
C GLU A 483 -18.65 -9.93 8.54
N GLY A 484 -17.60 -10.61 8.04
CA GLY A 484 -17.39 -10.85 6.61
C GLY A 484 -16.54 -9.79 5.92
N LEU A 485 -15.84 -8.94 6.68
CA LEU A 485 -14.93 -7.92 6.17
C LEU A 485 -13.56 -8.55 5.84
N PRO A 486 -12.87 -8.14 4.75
CA PRO A 486 -11.64 -8.81 4.33
C PRO A 486 -10.44 -8.52 5.26
N VAL A 487 -9.55 -9.51 5.39
CA VAL A 487 -8.31 -9.41 6.16
C VAL A 487 -7.10 -9.65 5.25
N GLY A 488 -6.10 -8.76 5.31
CA GLY A 488 -4.88 -8.83 4.52
C GLY A 488 -3.64 -9.16 5.34
N LEU A 489 -2.84 -10.12 4.87
CA LEU A 489 -1.48 -10.39 5.35
C LEU A 489 -0.47 -9.58 4.53
N GLN A 490 0.52 -9.01 5.18
CA GLN A 490 1.59 -8.21 4.56
C GLN A 490 2.95 -8.88 4.71
N PHE A 491 3.69 -8.92 3.60
CA PHE A 491 5.13 -9.21 3.56
C PHE A 491 5.90 -7.92 3.20
N ILE A 492 6.92 -7.57 3.99
CA ILE A 492 7.85 -6.46 3.74
C ILE A 492 9.22 -7.07 3.42
N GLY A 493 9.76 -6.76 2.25
CA GLY A 493 10.98 -7.38 1.74
C GLY A 493 12.23 -6.52 1.92
N ARG A 494 13.38 -7.10 1.58
CA ARG A 494 14.62 -6.37 1.34
C ARG A 494 14.43 -5.38 0.16
N PRO A 495 15.14 -4.24 0.11
CA PRO A 495 15.23 -3.40 -1.08
C PRO A 495 15.47 -4.25 -2.33
N TRP A 496 14.73 -3.93 -3.39
CA TRP A 496 14.80 -4.58 -4.69
C TRP A 496 14.37 -6.05 -4.74
N SER A 497 13.83 -6.62 -3.64
CA SER A 497 13.31 -8.00 -3.61
C SER A 497 11.85 -8.13 -4.13
N GLU A 498 11.53 -7.39 -5.19
CA GLU A 498 10.17 -7.33 -5.73
C GLU A 498 9.67 -8.70 -6.22
N ALA A 499 10.52 -9.49 -6.89
CA ALA A 499 10.14 -10.79 -7.41
C ALA A 499 9.92 -11.82 -6.30
N THR A 500 10.76 -11.77 -5.25
CA THR A 500 10.64 -12.58 -4.04
C THR A 500 9.29 -12.32 -3.35
N LEU A 501 8.93 -11.05 -3.15
CA LEU A 501 7.64 -10.69 -2.54
C LEU A 501 6.43 -11.14 -3.36
N LEU A 502 6.48 -10.96 -4.68
CA LEU A 502 5.43 -11.45 -5.59
C LEU A 502 5.29 -12.99 -5.54
N HIS A 503 6.40 -13.73 -5.38
CA HIS A 503 6.36 -15.17 -5.15
C HIS A 503 5.74 -15.55 -3.78
N LEU A 504 6.10 -14.86 -2.69
CA LEU A 504 5.48 -15.08 -1.37
C LEU A 504 3.97 -14.84 -1.40
N ALA A 505 3.56 -13.74 -2.05
CA ALA A 505 2.16 -13.39 -2.26
C ALA A 505 1.40 -14.46 -3.05
N TYR A 506 1.98 -14.95 -4.15
CA TYR A 506 1.40 -15.98 -5.00
C TYR A 506 1.23 -17.33 -4.26
N ALA A 507 2.27 -17.78 -3.54
CA ALA A 507 2.20 -18.99 -2.71
C ALA A 507 1.14 -18.89 -1.60
N MET A 508 0.91 -17.70 -1.05
CA MET A 508 -0.15 -17.44 -0.09
C MET A 508 -1.55 -17.43 -0.73
N GLN A 509 -1.71 -16.82 -1.91
CA GLN A 509 -2.95 -16.82 -2.69
C GLN A 509 -3.40 -18.25 -3.00
N GLU A 510 -2.50 -19.07 -3.54
CA GLU A 510 -2.77 -20.48 -3.88
C GLU A 510 -3.02 -21.34 -2.64
N SER A 511 -2.36 -21.06 -1.52
CA SER A 511 -2.60 -21.76 -0.26
C SER A 511 -3.98 -21.47 0.34
N CYS A 512 -4.52 -20.26 0.15
CA CYS A 512 -5.90 -19.94 0.53
C CYS A 512 -6.91 -20.54 -0.46
N GLY A 513 -6.61 -20.48 -1.75
CA GLY A 513 -7.45 -21.05 -2.80
C GLY A 513 -8.82 -20.36 -2.95
N LYS A 514 -9.65 -20.90 -3.84
CA LYS A 514 -10.87 -20.24 -4.34
C LYS A 514 -11.97 -20.05 -3.28
N GLU A 515 -12.01 -20.91 -2.26
CA GLU A 515 -13.00 -20.82 -1.16
C GLU A 515 -12.79 -19.59 -0.26
N HIS A 516 -11.57 -19.05 -0.23
CA HIS A 516 -11.25 -17.80 0.48
C HIS A 516 -11.53 -16.54 -0.36
N CYS A 517 -12.17 -16.66 -1.53
CA CYS A 517 -12.66 -15.51 -2.32
C CYS A 517 -14.19 -15.42 -2.25
N LYS A 518 -14.73 -14.63 -1.31
CA LYS A 518 -16.17 -14.31 -1.27
C LYS A 518 -16.49 -13.22 -2.29
N LYS A 519 -17.62 -13.36 -3.00
CA LYS A 519 -18.16 -12.31 -3.87
C LYS A 519 -18.52 -11.07 -3.03
N PRO A 520 -17.98 -9.86 -3.35
CA PRO A 520 -18.37 -8.64 -2.65
C PRO A 520 -19.85 -8.28 -2.85
N LYS A 521 -20.46 -7.58 -1.88
CA LYS A 521 -21.86 -7.12 -1.93
C LYS A 521 -22.15 -6.23 -3.15
N VAL A 522 -21.15 -5.46 -3.61
CA VAL A 522 -21.18 -4.70 -4.86
C VAL A 522 -20.13 -5.29 -5.80
N HIS A 523 -20.58 -5.90 -6.89
CA HIS A 523 -19.70 -6.55 -7.87
C HIS A 523 -20.37 -6.56 -9.25
N TYR A 524 -19.74 -5.91 -10.22
CA TYR A 524 -20.17 -5.90 -11.62
C TYR A 524 -19.37 -6.93 -12.43
N ASP A 525 -20.05 -7.81 -13.16
CA ASP A 525 -19.38 -8.67 -14.14
C ASP A 525 -19.27 -7.94 -15.47
N LEU A 526 -18.03 -7.82 -15.97
CA LEU A 526 -17.71 -7.11 -17.21
C LEU A 526 -17.49 -8.06 -18.39
N LEU A 527 -17.28 -9.37 -18.18
CA LEU A 527 -17.05 -10.36 -19.25
C LEU A 527 -18.32 -11.12 -19.61
N LYS A 528 -19.11 -11.56 -18.63
CA LYS A 528 -20.41 -12.19 -18.88
C LYS A 528 -21.38 -11.22 -19.58
N LYS A 529 -22.31 -11.78 -20.34
CA LYS A 529 -23.53 -11.05 -20.73
C LYS A 529 -24.43 -11.02 -19.50
N GLN A 530 -24.90 -9.81 -19.16
CA GLN A 530 -26.00 -9.60 -18.24
C GLN A 530 -27.31 -9.70 -19.03
#